data_AF-A0A2K3KTP8-F1
#
_entry.id   AF-A0A2K3KTP8-F1
#
_cell.length_a   1.000
_cell.length_b   1.000
_cell.length_c   1.000
_cell.angle_alpha   90.00
_cell.angle_beta   90.00
_cell.angle_gamma   90.00
#
_symmetry.space_group_name_H-M   'P 1'
#
loop_
_entity.id
_entity.type
_entity.pdbx_description
1 polymer ?
#
loop_
_entity_poly.entity_id
_entity_poly.type
_entity_poly.pdbx_seq_one_letter_code
_entity_poly.pdbx_strand_id
1 'polypeptide(L)' 'DYTAKAGTFLPFGGGSRLCPGGDLAKLETSVFLHYFLLNYRLERLNPECHVTSLPVSKPIDNCLAKVIKVSCA' A
#
# COMPACT_ATOMS: atom_id res chain seq x y z
N ASP A 1 13.74 5.23 -17.68
CA ASP A 1 13.80 3.85 -17.15
C ASP A 1 14.56 3.80 -15.83
N TYR A 2 13.88 3.41 -14.76
CA TYR A 2 14.51 3.20 -13.45
C TYR A 2 14.73 1.69 -13.25
N THR A 3 16.00 1.27 -13.24
CA THR A 3 16.37 -0.09 -12.87
C THR A 3 16.71 -0.12 -11.39
N ALA A 4 15.84 -0.74 -10.58
CA ALA A 4 16.09 -0.91 -9.15
C ALA A 4 17.32 -1.81 -8.93
N LYS A 5 18.24 -1.37 -8.07
CA LYS A 5 19.39 -2.19 -7.64
C LYS A 5 18.93 -3.25 -6.63
N ALA A 6 19.58 -4.41 -6.60
CA ALA A 6 19.31 -5.41 -5.57
C ALA A 6 19.46 -4.80 -4.17
N GLY A 7 18.49 -5.05 -3.29
CA GLY A 7 18.48 -4.52 -1.92
C GLY A 7 17.92 -3.10 -1.74
N THR A 8 17.43 -2.42 -2.79
CA THR A 8 16.79 -1.09 -2.64
C THR A 8 15.39 -1.15 -2.01
N PHE A 9 14.78 -2.33 -1.96
CA PHE A 9 13.47 -2.55 -1.37
C PHE A 9 13.50 -3.75 -0.41
N LEU A 10 13.65 -3.47 0.88
CA LEU A 10 13.72 -4.47 1.95
C LEU A 10 12.73 -4.12 3.09
N PRO A 11 11.42 -4.00 2.81
CA PRO A 11 10.43 -3.57 3.80
C PRO A 11 10.30 -4.52 5.00
N PHE A 12 10.77 -5.77 4.84
CA PHE A 12 10.74 -6.82 5.86
C PHE A 12 12.14 -7.20 6.37
N GLY A 13 13.14 -6.35 6.10
CA GLY A 13 14.55 -6.62 6.44
C GLY A 13 15.24 -7.58 5.47
N GLY A 14 16.40 -8.10 5.87
CA GLY A 14 17.21 -9.04 5.09
C GLY A 14 18.21 -9.80 5.96
N GLY A 15 18.77 -10.89 5.42
CA GLY A 15 19.72 -11.75 6.14
C GLY A 15 19.07 -12.49 7.32
N SER A 16 19.83 -12.67 8.41
CA SER A 16 19.38 -13.39 9.61
C SER A 16 18.28 -12.68 10.40
N ARG A 17 18.02 -11.40 10.12
CA ARG A 17 16.99 -10.57 10.77
C ARG A 17 15.77 -10.35 9.88
N LEU A 18 15.52 -11.24 8.92
CA LEU A 18 14.33 -11.21 8.08
C LEU A 18 13.07 -11.36 8.96
N CYS A 19 12.04 -10.56 8.67
CA CYS A 19 10.76 -10.67 9.36
C CYS A 19 10.16 -12.07 9.10
N PRO A 20 9.87 -12.87 10.14
CA PRO A 20 9.27 -14.20 9.97
C PRO A 20 7.85 -14.14 9.39
N GLY A 21 7.18 -12.99 9.51
CA GLY A 21 5.87 -12.74 8.91
C GLY A 21 5.92 -12.13 7.50
N GLY A 22 7.10 -11.98 6.89
CA GLY A 22 7.24 -11.27 5.62
C GLY A 22 6.45 -11.91 4.47
N ASP A 23 6.44 -13.24 4.38
CA ASP A 23 5.69 -13.93 3.32
C ASP A 23 4.19 -13.97 3.60
N LEU A 24 3.79 -14.05 4.88
CA LEU A 24 2.39 -13.92 5.29
C LEU A 24 1.85 -12.53 4.94
N ALA A 25 2.57 -11.46 5.26
CA ALA A 25 2.16 -10.08 4.97
C ALA A 25 1.98 -9.84 3.46
N LYS A 26 2.85 -10.42 2.62
CA LYS A 26 2.70 -10.37 1.16
C LYS A 26 1.42 -11.07 0.72
N LEU A 27 1.18 -12.29 1.23
CA LEU A 27 -0.01 -13.07 0.89
C LEU A 27 -1.30 -12.32 1.30
N GLU A 28 -1.37 -11.86 2.54
CA GLU A 28 -2.52 -11.09 3.04
C GLU A 28 -2.78 -9.83 2.22
N THR A 29 -1.73 -9.08 1.88
CA THR A 29 -1.84 -7.89 1.02
C THR A 29 -2.36 -8.25 -0.37
N SER A 30 -1.85 -9.32 -1.00
CA SER A 30 -2.32 -9.78 -2.31
C SER A 30 -3.78 -10.22 -2.29
N VAL A 31 -4.19 -10.98 -1.28
CA VAL A 31 -5.57 -11.45 -1.11
C VAL A 31 -6.51 -10.27 -0.88
N PHE A 32 -6.13 -9.34 0.01
CA PHE A 32 -6.90 -8.12 0.24
C PHE A 32 -7.08 -7.31 -1.06
N LEU A 33 -5.99 -7.06 -1.79
CA LEU A 33 -6.04 -6.30 -3.04
C LEU A 33 -6.91 -6.97 -4.09
N HIS A 34 -6.84 -8.30 -4.23
CA HIS A 34 -7.67 -9.05 -5.16
C HIS A 34 -9.17 -8.77 -4.92
N TYR A 35 -9.65 -8.96 -3.69
CA TYR A 35 -11.06 -8.72 -3.38
C TYR A 35 -11.43 -7.24 -3.41
N PHE A 36 -10.52 -6.38 -2.95
CA PHE A 36 -10.74 -4.94 -2.92
C PHE A 36 -10.90 -4.37 -4.34
N LEU A 37 -9.98 -4.67 -5.25
CA LEU A 37 -9.99 -4.15 -6.61
C LEU A 37 -11.15 -4.67 -7.46
N LEU A 38 -11.63 -5.89 -7.18
CA LEU A 38 -12.78 -6.47 -7.91
C LEU A 38 -14.12 -5.90 -7.45
N ASN A 39 -14.25 -5.57 -6.16
CA ASN A 39 -15.56 -5.30 -5.55
C ASN A 39 -15.73 -3.88 -5.03
N TYR A 40 -14.66 -3.09 -4.96
CA TYR A 40 -14.68 -1.75 -4.37
C TYR A 40 -13.95 -0.73 -5.23
N ARG A 41 -14.39 0.52 -5.12
CA ARG A 41 -13.72 1.71 -5.63
C ARG A 41 -13.32 2.60 -4.46
N LEU A 42 -12.11 3.15 -4.54
CA LEU A 42 -11.58 4.10 -3.57
C LEU A 42 -11.53 5.50 -4.19
N GLU A 43 -12.16 6.47 -3.54
CA GLU A 43 -12.14 7.88 -3.96
C GLU A 43 -11.55 8.74 -2.85
N ARG A 44 -10.42 9.40 -3.10
CA ARG A 44 -9.81 10.32 -2.12
C ARG A 44 -10.74 11.51 -1.90
N LEU A 45 -10.93 11.89 -0.64
CA LEU A 45 -11.74 13.08 -0.30
C LEU A 45 -11.05 14.36 -0.76
N ASN A 46 -9.72 14.42 -0.69
CA ASN A 46 -8.92 15.53 -1.18
C ASN A 46 -7.78 15.03 -2.08
N PRO A 47 -7.99 14.95 -3.41
CA PRO A 47 -6.96 14.55 -4.36
C PRO A 47 -5.74 15.48 -4.38
N GLU A 48 -5.99 16.79 -4.22
CA GLU A 48 -5.00 17.87 -4.26
C GLU A 48 -4.27 18.08 -2.93
N CYS A 49 -4.47 17.20 -1.94
CA CYS A 49 -3.79 17.29 -0.66
C CYS A 49 -2.27 17.21 -0.84
N HIS A 50 -1.56 18.18 -0.25
CA HIS A 50 -0.10 18.21 -0.24
C HIS A 50 0.47 16.99 0.52
N VAL A 51 1.60 16.48 0.04
CA VAL A 51 2.31 15.34 0.63
C VAL A 51 3.43 15.84 1.53
N THR A 52 3.44 15.44 2.79
CA THR A 52 4.58 15.70 3.68
C THR A 52 5.74 14.80 3.32
N SER A 53 6.96 15.32 3.32
CA SER A 53 8.16 14.54 2.96
C SER A 53 8.81 13.80 4.13
N LEU A 54 8.57 14.23 5.37
CA LEU A 54 9.16 13.66 6.58
C LEU A 54 8.09 13.37 7.63
N PRO A 55 8.21 12.27 8.42
CA PRO A 55 9.24 11.23 8.36
C PRO A 55 9.00 10.19 7.24
N VAL A 56 7.80 10.15 6.66
CA VAL A 56 7.41 9.29 5.53
C VAL A 56 6.54 10.12 4.59
N SER A 57 6.71 9.91 3.28
CA SER A 57 5.86 10.51 2.25
C SER A 57 4.41 10.08 2.39
N LYS A 58 3.55 10.98 2.86
CA LYS A 58 2.10 10.75 2.94
C LYS A 58 1.31 12.04 2.75
N PRO A 59 0.08 12.00 2.21
CA PRO A 59 -0.86 13.11 2.28
C PRO A 59 -1.04 13.62 3.71
N ILE A 60 -1.16 14.93 3.89
CA ILE A 60 -1.38 15.56 5.21
C ILE A 60 -2.69 15.07 5.83
N ASP A 61 -3.70 14.81 5.01
CA ASP A 61 -5.00 14.28 5.41
C ASP A 61 -4.98 12.79 5.79
N ASN A 62 -3.82 12.14 5.80
CA ASN A 62 -3.68 10.71 6.08
C ASN A 62 -4.46 9.80 5.10
N CYS A 63 -4.51 10.17 3.82
CA CYS A 63 -5.16 9.38 2.77
C CYS A 63 -6.67 9.16 3.00
N LEU A 64 -7.37 10.14 3.59
CA LEU A 64 -8.81 10.05 3.78
C LEU A 64 -9.54 9.81 2.45
N ALA A 65 -10.35 8.76 2.42
CA ALA A 65 -11.01 8.30 1.20
C ALA A 65 -12.37 7.65 1.51
N LYS A 66 -13.27 7.73 0.54
CA LYS A 66 -14.54 7.02 0.53
C LYS A 66 -14.35 5.66 -0.14
N VAL A 67 -14.79 4.61 0.53
CA VAL A 67 -14.85 3.25 -0.02
C VAL A 67 -16.26 2.99 -0.51
N ILE A 68 -16.39 2.66 -1.79
CA ILE A 68 -17.68 2.43 -2.46
C ILE A 68 -17.69 0.98 -2.96
N LYS A 69 -18.65 0.16 -2.51
CA LYS A 69 -18.86 -1.17 -3.08
C LYS A 69 -19.43 -1.00 -4.49
N VAL A 70 -18.78 -1.60 -5.49
CA VAL A 70 -19.18 -1.53 -6.91
C VAL A 70 -19.85 -2.79 -7.41
N SER A 71 -19.65 -3.93 -6.74
CA SER A 71 -20.32 -5.18 -7.12
C SER A 71 -21.69 -5.31 -6.44
N CYS A 72 -22.73 -5.54 -7.24
CA CYS A 72 -24.03 -6.03 -6.80
C CYS A 72 -23.94 -7.54 -6.57
N ALA A 73 -23.19 -7.95 -5.54
CA ALA A 73 -23.37 -9.27 -4.95
C ALA A 73 -24.24 -9.12 -3.70
#